data_AF-A0A0R3S9H5-F1
#
_entry.id   AF-A0A0R3S9H5-F1
#
_cell.length_a   1.000
_cell.length_b   1.000
_cell.length_c   1.000
_cell.angle_alpha   90.00
_cell.angle_beta   90.00
_cell.angle_gamma   90.00
#
_symmetry.space_group_name_H-M   'P 1'
#
loop_
_entity.id
_entity.type
_entity.pdbx_description
1 polymer ?
#
loop_
_entity_poly.entity_id
_entity_poly.type
_entity_poly.pdbx_seq_one_letter_code
_entity_poly.pdbx_strand_id
1 'polypeptide(L)'
;MIAAFFVARLKYYFGWCLAEILGICAGNGYTGIDLETHSTLWLNVHNFDFFQVETAPNLKLLIDAWNIGTVRWLREVVYLRAPLKFRTVFVFLVSAFWHGLYPGYYLMFLSFALFTHTSRAWRRSFRPLVLAADSVVVQCIYDIFTLVVTHLVMEYTQAPFHLLSFFPSIKVWLKFYFIPHILGILVIVCIAPLVRSGKRLAARRPQKRTSNSRSRGVSSESERAQALVANHECSD
;
A
#
# COMPACT_ATOMS: atom_id res chain seq x y z
N MET A 1 -15.01 -20.21 1.87
CA MET A 1 -13.82 -19.77 1.12
C MET A 1 -12.76 -19.18 2.04
N ILE A 2 -13.04 -18.08 2.75
CA ILE A 2 -12.09 -17.42 3.65
C ILE A 2 -11.46 -18.38 4.67
N ALA A 3 -12.28 -19.07 5.48
CA ALA A 3 -11.76 -20.01 6.48
C ALA A 3 -10.89 -21.14 5.87
N ALA A 4 -11.30 -21.67 4.72
CA ALA A 4 -10.57 -22.74 4.05
C ALA A 4 -9.19 -22.28 3.57
N PHE A 5 -9.10 -21.09 3.00
CA PHE A 5 -7.83 -20.53 2.52
C PHE A 5 -6.96 -19.99 3.66
N PHE A 6 -7.54 -19.52 4.76
CA PHE A 6 -6.79 -19.26 5.99
C PHE A 6 -6.12 -20.55 6.49
N VAL A 7 -6.86 -21.66 6.60
CA VAL A 7 -6.29 -22.96 6.97
C VAL A 7 -5.22 -23.41 5.96
N ALA A 8 -5.39 -23.13 4.67
CA ALA A 8 -4.37 -23.42 3.68
C ALA A 8 -3.08 -22.61 3.91
N ARG A 9 -3.18 -21.32 4.29
CA ARG A 9 -2.03 -20.47 4.64
C ARG A 9 -1.27 -20.96 5.88
N LEU A 10 -1.98 -21.49 6.89
CA LEU A 10 -1.35 -22.03 8.10
C LEU A 10 -0.29 -23.11 7.79
N LYS A 11 -0.48 -23.91 6.73
CA LYS A 11 0.51 -24.90 6.26
C LYS A 11 1.84 -24.25 5.87
N TYR A 12 1.77 -23.09 5.20
CA TYR A 12 2.95 -22.33 4.80
C TYR A 12 3.63 -21.67 5.99
N TYR A 13 2.87 -21.07 6.90
CA TYR A 13 3.43 -20.48 8.14
C TYR A 13 4.15 -21.54 8.97
N PHE A 14 3.56 -22.73 9.12
CA PHE A 14 4.21 -23.83 9.80
C PHE A 14 5.52 -24.25 9.12
N GLY A 15 5.50 -24.46 7.80
CA GLY A 15 6.69 -24.85 7.04
C GLY A 15 7.82 -23.81 7.08
N TRP A 16 7.48 -22.54 6.94
CA TRP A 16 8.46 -21.46 7.00
C TRP A 16 8.99 -21.23 8.42
N CYS A 17 8.15 -21.35 9.44
CA CYS A 17 8.61 -21.29 10.83
C CYS A 17 9.64 -22.38 11.12
N LEU A 18 9.38 -23.62 10.68
CA LEU A 18 10.33 -24.72 10.85
C LEU A 18 11.64 -24.46 10.08
N ALA A 19 11.55 -23.98 8.84
CA ALA A 19 12.72 -23.64 8.03
C ALA A 19 13.56 -22.51 8.66
N GLU A 20 12.91 -21.49 9.21
CA GLU A 20 13.56 -20.39 9.92
C GLU A 20 14.30 -20.89 11.16
N ILE A 21 13.64 -21.67 12.02
CA ILE A 21 14.25 -22.24 13.23
C ILE A 21 15.47 -23.10 12.87
N LEU A 22 15.34 -23.98 11.89
CA LEU A 22 16.46 -24.83 11.46
C LEU A 22 17.62 -24.00 10.89
N GLY A 23 17.33 -22.95 10.13
CA GLY A 23 18.34 -22.03 9.63
C GLY A 23 19.07 -21.30 10.76
N ILE A 24 18.33 -20.82 11.76
CA ILE A 24 18.91 -20.19 12.96
C ILE A 24 19.80 -21.19 13.72
N CYS A 25 19.31 -22.42 13.96
CA CYS A 25 20.10 -23.46 14.63
C CYS A 25 21.38 -23.84 13.87
N ALA A 26 21.35 -23.78 12.54
CA ALA A 26 22.52 -24.00 11.69
C ALA A 26 23.47 -22.78 11.62
N GLY A 27 23.13 -21.66 12.27
CA GLY A 27 23.90 -20.42 12.20
C GLY A 27 23.71 -19.62 10.90
N ASN A 28 22.71 -19.98 10.08
CA ASN A 28 22.42 -19.29 8.84
C ASN A 28 21.61 -18.01 9.09
N GLY A 29 21.95 -16.96 8.35
CA GLY A 29 21.14 -15.75 8.28
C GLY A 29 21.35 -14.74 9.41
N TYR A 30 22.36 -14.94 10.26
CA TYR A 30 22.82 -13.92 11.21
C TYR A 30 23.18 -12.63 10.47
N THR A 31 22.66 -11.50 10.95
CA THR A 31 22.83 -10.19 10.31
C THR A 31 23.43 -9.14 11.26
N GLY A 32 23.57 -9.47 12.55
CA GLY A 32 24.13 -8.57 13.56
C GLY A 32 23.37 -8.62 14.88
N ILE A 33 23.57 -7.59 15.69
CA ILE A 33 22.88 -7.40 16.97
C ILE A 33 22.07 -6.12 16.87
N ASP A 34 20.84 -6.16 17.36
CA ASP A 34 19.99 -4.97 17.48
C ASP A 34 20.57 -4.02 18.55
N LEU A 35 20.64 -2.73 18.21
CA LEU A 35 21.20 -1.71 19.10
C LEU A 35 20.29 -1.37 20.29
N GLU A 36 18.98 -1.56 20.14
CA GLU A 36 18.00 -1.23 21.19
C GLU A 36 17.70 -2.43 22.08
N THR A 37 17.46 -3.59 21.47
CA THR A 37 17.04 -4.79 22.22
C THR A 37 18.21 -5.69 22.62
N HIS A 38 19.41 -5.44 22.08
CA HIS A 38 20.61 -6.27 22.24
C HIS A 38 20.41 -7.75 21.83
N SER A 39 19.37 -8.05 21.04
CA SER A 39 19.11 -9.41 20.53
C SER A 39 19.82 -9.67 19.21
N THR A 40 20.12 -10.93 18.92
CA THR A 40 20.67 -11.34 17.62
C THR A 40 19.63 -11.22 16.51
N LEU A 41 20.02 -10.64 15.37
CA LEU A 41 19.16 -10.42 14.21
C LEU A 41 19.38 -11.51 13.16
N TRP A 42 18.27 -12.07 12.68
CA TRP A 42 18.26 -13.20 11.74
C TRP A 42 17.50 -12.86 10.43
N LEU A 43 17.73 -11.64 9.91
CA LEU A 43 16.94 -11.06 8.81
C LEU A 43 17.07 -11.78 7.46
N ASN A 44 18.10 -12.61 7.30
CA ASN A 44 18.36 -13.33 6.06
C ASN A 44 17.69 -14.70 5.99
N VAL A 45 17.29 -15.28 7.12
CA VAL A 45 16.49 -16.51 7.16
C VAL A 45 14.99 -16.21 7.30
N HIS A 46 14.63 -15.04 7.84
CA HIS A 46 13.26 -14.58 7.99
C HIS A 46 12.49 -14.56 6.65
N ASN A 47 11.40 -15.32 6.59
CA ASN A 47 10.67 -15.62 5.36
C ASN A 47 9.18 -15.24 5.41
N PHE A 48 8.60 -14.97 6.58
CA PHE A 48 7.22 -14.47 6.67
C PHE A 48 6.96 -13.65 7.93
N ASP A 49 6.06 -12.67 7.83
CA ASP A 49 5.50 -11.96 8.99
C ASP A 49 4.00 -12.25 9.09
N PHE A 50 3.60 -13.06 10.08
CA PHE A 50 2.22 -13.49 10.26
C PHE A 50 1.24 -12.31 10.43
N PHE A 51 1.57 -11.36 11.31
CA PHE A 51 0.67 -10.25 11.60
C PHE A 51 0.59 -9.32 10.40
N GLN A 52 1.70 -9.03 9.75
CA GLN A 52 1.69 -8.17 8.57
C GLN A 52 0.95 -8.81 7.40
N VAL A 53 1.04 -10.13 7.21
CA VAL A 53 0.24 -10.82 6.18
C VAL A 53 -1.25 -10.76 6.50
N GLU A 54 -1.66 -11.08 7.74
CA GLU A 54 -3.08 -11.18 8.12
C GLU A 54 -3.75 -9.84 8.45
N THR A 55 -2.99 -8.73 8.55
CA THR A 55 -3.52 -7.39 8.86
C THR A 55 -3.10 -6.29 7.87
N ALA A 56 -2.53 -6.65 6.72
CA ALA A 56 -2.05 -5.67 5.74
C ALA A 56 -3.19 -4.80 5.15
N PRO A 57 -3.11 -3.45 5.26
CA PRO A 57 -4.10 -2.56 4.65
C PRO A 57 -3.93 -2.38 3.14
N ASN A 58 -2.88 -2.95 2.54
CA ASN A 58 -2.68 -2.89 1.10
C ASN A 58 -1.87 -4.09 0.60
N LEU A 59 -2.08 -4.42 -0.68
CA LEU A 59 -1.52 -5.62 -1.28
C LEU A 59 0.01 -5.62 -1.34
N LYS A 60 0.65 -4.44 -1.39
CA LYS A 60 2.12 -4.37 -1.35
C LYS A 60 2.67 -4.86 -0.02
N LEU A 61 2.13 -4.38 1.11
CA LEU A 61 2.56 -4.84 2.43
C LEU A 61 2.30 -6.33 2.60
N LEU A 62 1.12 -6.80 2.16
CA LEU A 62 0.78 -8.23 2.21
C LEU A 62 1.79 -9.09 1.45
N ILE A 63 2.11 -8.73 0.20
CA ILE A 63 3.06 -9.48 -0.63
C ILE A 63 4.47 -9.39 -0.05
N ASP A 64 4.91 -8.21 0.39
CA ASP A 64 6.27 -8.04 0.92
C ASP A 64 6.49 -8.87 2.20
N ALA A 65 5.43 -9.18 2.96
CA ALA A 65 5.46 -10.01 4.17
C ALA A 65 5.25 -11.51 3.90
N TRP A 66 4.80 -11.88 2.70
CA TRP A 66 4.54 -13.26 2.32
C TRP A 66 5.71 -13.82 1.51
N ASN A 67 6.38 -14.86 2.03
CA ASN A 67 7.49 -15.52 1.35
C ASN A 67 8.61 -14.53 0.97
N ILE A 68 9.11 -13.82 1.98
CA ILE A 68 10.03 -12.68 1.90
C ILE A 68 11.27 -13.03 1.06
N GLY A 69 11.84 -14.23 1.24
CA GLY A 69 13.00 -14.69 0.48
C GLY A 69 12.71 -14.81 -1.01
N THR A 70 11.56 -15.38 -1.38
CA THR A 70 11.14 -15.49 -2.79
C THR A 70 10.85 -14.12 -3.39
N VAL A 71 10.22 -13.21 -2.63
CA VAL A 71 9.99 -11.82 -3.08
C VAL A 71 11.31 -11.10 -3.32
N ARG A 72 12.30 -11.28 -2.43
CA ARG A 72 13.67 -10.73 -2.60
C ARG A 72 14.34 -11.29 -3.86
N TRP A 73 14.31 -12.61 -4.03
CA TRP A 73 14.85 -13.28 -5.22
C TRP A 73 14.21 -12.75 -6.52
N LEU A 74 12.88 -12.74 -6.60
CA LEU A 74 12.15 -12.22 -7.77
C LEU A 74 12.45 -10.73 -8.04
N ARG A 75 12.67 -9.95 -6.98
CA ARG A 75 13.07 -8.55 -7.12
C ARG A 75 14.42 -8.43 -7.80
N GLU A 76 15.41 -9.20 -7.35
CA GLU A 76 16.80 -9.14 -7.85
C GLU A 76 16.96 -9.71 -9.25
N VAL A 77 16.29 -10.84 -9.53
CA VAL A 77 16.45 -11.57 -10.79
C VAL A 77 15.50 -11.09 -11.89
N VAL A 78 14.33 -10.56 -11.55
CA VAL A 78 13.32 -10.11 -12.53
C VAL A 78 13.05 -8.61 -12.43
N TYR A 79 12.57 -8.14 -11.28
CA TYR A 79 12.03 -6.76 -11.17
C TYR A 79 13.06 -5.70 -11.56
N LEU A 80 14.28 -5.79 -11.02
CA LEU A 80 15.34 -4.80 -11.27
C LEU A 80 15.88 -4.86 -12.71
N ARG A 81 15.78 -6.02 -13.36
CA ARG A 81 16.32 -6.28 -14.71
C ARG A 81 15.28 -6.04 -15.82
N ALA A 82 13.99 -6.07 -15.48
CA ALA A 82 12.91 -5.90 -16.44
C ALA A 82 12.68 -4.42 -16.85
N PRO A 83 12.15 -4.18 -18.07
CA PRO A 83 11.76 -2.85 -18.52
C PRO A 83 10.75 -2.20 -17.57
N LEU A 84 10.92 -0.91 -17.27
CA LEU A 84 10.14 -0.17 -16.27
C LEU A 84 8.62 -0.38 -16.37
N LYS A 85 8.08 -0.44 -17.59
CA LYS A 85 6.65 -0.58 -17.86
C LYS A 85 6.08 -1.95 -17.47
N PHE A 86 6.89 -3.01 -17.53
CA PHE A 86 6.42 -4.40 -17.40
C PHE A 86 6.97 -5.13 -16.17
N ARG A 87 7.78 -4.47 -15.33
CA ARG A 87 8.44 -5.10 -14.17
C ARG A 87 7.51 -5.94 -13.30
N THR A 88 6.37 -5.38 -12.90
CA THR A 88 5.42 -6.08 -12.03
C THR A 88 4.79 -7.29 -12.73
N VAL A 89 4.39 -7.15 -14.00
CA VAL A 89 3.80 -8.25 -14.75
C VAL A 89 4.81 -9.38 -14.95
N PHE A 90 6.06 -9.07 -15.28
CA PHE A 90 7.12 -10.08 -15.44
C PHE A 90 7.44 -10.79 -14.13
N VAL A 91 7.50 -10.09 -13.01
CA VAL A 91 7.66 -10.73 -11.69
C VAL A 91 6.56 -11.77 -11.44
N PHE A 92 5.31 -11.40 -11.68
CA PHE A 92 4.19 -12.31 -11.46
C PHE A 92 4.13 -13.46 -12.48
N LEU A 93 4.51 -13.23 -13.73
CA LEU A 93 4.63 -14.28 -14.74
C LEU A 93 5.73 -15.29 -14.39
N VAL A 94 6.92 -14.81 -14.01
CA VAL A 94 8.01 -15.69 -13.58
C VAL A 94 7.64 -16.42 -12.30
N SER A 95 6.94 -15.77 -11.37
CA SER A 95 6.41 -16.43 -10.18
C SER A 95 5.42 -17.56 -10.53
N ALA A 96 4.50 -17.31 -11.47
CA ALA A 96 3.58 -18.34 -11.97
C ALA A 96 4.33 -19.54 -12.55
N PHE A 97 5.31 -19.27 -13.41
CA PHE A 97 6.14 -20.30 -14.01
C PHE A 97 6.95 -21.09 -12.96
N TRP A 98 7.50 -20.41 -11.96
CA TRP A 98 8.23 -21.04 -10.85
C TRP A 98 7.35 -22.00 -10.04
N HIS A 99 6.07 -21.67 -9.85
CA HIS A 99 5.11 -22.58 -9.22
C HIS A 99 4.70 -23.75 -10.12
N GLY A 100 4.68 -23.58 -11.44
CA GLY A 100 4.50 -24.65 -12.42
C GLY A 100 3.66 -24.25 -13.64
N LEU A 101 3.26 -25.26 -14.43
CA LEU A 101 2.50 -25.05 -15.68
C LEU A 101 0.98 -25.19 -15.52
N TYR A 102 0.48 -25.35 -14.29
CA TYR A 102 -0.96 -25.45 -14.03
C TYR A 102 -1.67 -24.11 -14.32
N PRO A 103 -2.79 -24.11 -15.07
CA PRO A 103 -3.49 -22.87 -15.44
C PRO A 103 -3.90 -22.00 -14.25
N GLY A 104 -4.21 -22.61 -13.11
CA GLY A 104 -4.58 -21.90 -11.88
C GLY A 104 -3.51 -20.91 -11.41
N TYR A 105 -2.22 -21.23 -11.58
CA TYR A 105 -1.14 -20.31 -11.20
C TYR A 105 -1.15 -19.04 -12.04
N TYR A 106 -1.24 -19.18 -13.36
CA TYR A 106 -1.28 -18.03 -14.26
C TYR A 106 -2.48 -17.13 -14.00
N LEU A 107 -3.65 -17.72 -13.74
CA LEU A 107 -4.85 -16.97 -13.35
C LEU A 107 -4.61 -16.18 -12.06
N MET A 108 -4.14 -16.83 -10.98
CA MET A 108 -3.88 -16.14 -9.72
C MET A 108 -2.86 -15.01 -9.90
N PHE A 109 -1.67 -15.32 -10.42
CA PHE A 109 -0.56 -14.37 -10.41
C PHE A 109 -0.78 -13.16 -11.33
N LEU A 110 -1.40 -13.35 -12.51
CA LEU A 110 -1.76 -12.23 -13.37
C LEU A 110 -2.84 -11.35 -12.74
N SER A 111 -3.81 -11.93 -12.03
CA SER A 111 -4.78 -11.18 -11.26
C SER A 111 -4.14 -10.44 -10.08
N PHE A 112 -3.18 -11.03 -9.37
CA PHE A 112 -2.38 -10.31 -8.36
C PHE A 112 -1.58 -9.17 -8.97
N ALA A 113 -1.08 -9.30 -10.19
CA ALA A 113 -0.44 -8.20 -10.92
C ALA A 113 -1.41 -7.03 -11.12
N LEU A 114 -2.62 -7.31 -11.63
CA LEU A 114 -3.68 -6.32 -11.77
C LEU A 114 -4.00 -5.65 -10.43
N PHE A 115 -4.28 -6.43 -9.39
CA PHE A 115 -4.65 -5.88 -8.07
C PHE A 115 -3.50 -5.14 -7.38
N THR A 116 -2.25 -5.49 -7.67
CA THR A 116 -1.08 -4.72 -7.21
C THR A 116 -1.07 -3.34 -7.85
N HIS A 117 -1.35 -3.25 -9.15
CA HIS A 117 -1.51 -1.96 -9.83
C HIS A 117 -2.71 -1.18 -9.30
N THR A 118 -3.85 -1.83 -9.10
CA THR A 118 -5.07 -1.25 -8.51
C THR A 118 -4.80 -0.66 -7.13
N SER A 119 -4.21 -1.45 -6.22
CA SER A 119 -3.92 -1.04 -4.85
C SER A 119 -2.96 0.17 -4.81
N ARG A 120 -1.92 0.17 -5.65
CA ARG A 120 -1.01 1.31 -5.80
C ARG A 120 -1.72 2.55 -6.36
N ALA A 121 -2.60 2.38 -7.35
CA ALA A 121 -3.36 3.48 -7.94
C ALA A 121 -4.35 4.10 -6.93
N TRP A 122 -5.06 3.26 -6.19
CA TRP A 122 -5.96 3.65 -5.11
C TRP A 122 -5.21 4.44 -4.03
N ARG A 123 -4.15 3.86 -3.46
CA ARG A 123 -3.38 4.48 -2.38
C ARG A 123 -2.81 5.84 -2.77
N ARG A 124 -2.26 5.98 -3.99
CA ARG A 124 -1.76 7.27 -4.50
C ARG A 124 -2.87 8.32 -4.68
N SER A 125 -4.09 7.88 -4.95
CA SER A 125 -5.22 8.77 -5.21
C SER A 125 -5.87 9.24 -3.90
N PHE A 126 -6.13 8.32 -2.96
CA PHE A 126 -6.93 8.60 -1.77
C PHE A 126 -6.12 8.86 -0.50
N ARG A 127 -5.00 8.17 -0.25
CA ARG A 127 -4.24 8.33 1.00
C ARG A 127 -3.82 9.80 1.27
N PRO A 128 -3.36 10.59 0.29
CA PRO A 128 -3.05 12.00 0.54
C PRO A 128 -4.27 12.85 0.95
N LEU A 129 -5.47 12.52 0.46
CA LEU A 129 -6.71 13.22 0.82
C LEU A 129 -7.11 12.91 2.27
N VAL A 130 -6.95 11.65 2.66
CA VAL A 130 -7.21 11.17 4.02
C VAL A 130 -6.24 11.81 5.02
N LEU A 131 -4.95 11.91 4.67
CA LEU A 131 -3.96 12.60 5.51
C LEU A 131 -4.22 14.10 5.59
N ALA A 132 -4.69 14.74 4.51
CA ALA A 132 -5.02 16.17 4.50
C ALA A 132 -6.27 16.52 5.34
N ALA A 133 -7.11 15.54 5.69
CA ALA A 133 -8.26 15.75 6.55
C ALA A 133 -7.88 15.92 8.04
N ASP A 134 -6.63 15.61 8.41
CA ASP A 134 -6.06 15.73 9.77
C ASP A 134 -6.95 15.15 10.89
N SER A 135 -7.67 14.07 10.58
CA SER A 135 -8.61 13.42 11.50
C SER A 135 -8.22 11.97 11.70
N VAL A 136 -7.93 11.60 12.95
CA VAL A 136 -7.61 10.23 13.35
C VAL A 136 -8.74 9.27 12.98
N VAL A 137 -10.00 9.68 13.17
CA VAL A 137 -11.17 8.87 12.83
C VAL A 137 -11.22 8.55 11.33
N VAL A 138 -10.98 9.53 10.47
CA VAL A 138 -10.95 9.34 9.00
C VAL A 138 -9.81 8.40 8.60
N GLN A 139 -8.64 8.53 9.23
CA GLN A 139 -7.50 7.64 8.98
C GLN A 139 -7.81 6.20 9.40
N CYS A 140 -8.39 6.00 10.60
CA CYS A 140 -8.79 4.68 11.08
C CYS A 140 -9.85 4.03 10.19
N ILE A 141 -10.88 4.77 9.78
CA ILE A 141 -11.91 4.27 8.85
C ILE A 141 -11.27 3.85 7.52
N TYR A 142 -10.37 4.66 6.97
CA TYR A 142 -9.66 4.33 5.74
C TYR A 142 -8.77 3.08 5.89
N ASP A 143 -8.02 2.96 6.98
CA ASP A 143 -7.12 1.83 7.20
C ASP A 143 -7.92 0.53 7.43
N ILE A 144 -9.02 0.56 8.20
CA ILE A 144 -9.93 -0.59 8.35
C ILE A 144 -10.57 -0.97 7.01
N PHE A 145 -11.09 0.01 6.27
CA PHE A 145 -11.68 -0.23 4.95
C PHE A 145 -10.68 -0.89 4.00
N THR A 146 -9.47 -0.34 3.90
CA THR A 146 -8.45 -0.87 2.99
C THR A 146 -7.90 -2.23 3.42
N LEU A 147 -7.84 -2.51 4.72
CA LEU A 147 -7.58 -3.84 5.26
C LEU A 147 -8.65 -4.83 4.79
N VAL A 148 -9.92 -4.58 5.08
CA VAL A 148 -11.02 -5.49 4.69
C VAL A 148 -11.01 -5.75 3.18
N VAL A 149 -10.89 -4.69 2.37
CA VAL A 149 -10.84 -4.82 0.91
C VAL A 149 -9.62 -5.61 0.44
N THR A 150 -8.43 -5.37 1.03
CA THR A 150 -7.21 -6.10 0.67
C THR A 150 -7.35 -7.59 0.91
N HIS A 151 -7.90 -7.98 2.07
CA HIS A 151 -8.13 -9.38 2.41
C HIS A 151 -9.21 -10.02 1.53
N LEU A 152 -10.34 -9.34 1.26
CA LEU A 152 -11.34 -9.85 0.33
C LEU A 152 -10.78 -10.09 -1.08
N VAL A 153 -9.95 -9.16 -1.58
CA VAL A 153 -9.27 -9.31 -2.86
C VAL A 153 -8.28 -10.47 -2.83
N MET A 154 -7.48 -10.60 -1.77
CA MET A 154 -6.52 -11.70 -1.61
C MET A 154 -7.24 -13.06 -1.62
N GLU A 155 -8.31 -13.20 -0.84
CA GLU A 155 -9.10 -14.44 -0.75
C GLU A 155 -9.77 -14.82 -2.06
N TYR A 156 -10.31 -13.83 -2.77
CA TYR A 156 -10.87 -14.01 -4.10
C TYR A 156 -9.81 -14.42 -5.15
N THR A 157 -8.65 -13.78 -5.10
CA THR A 157 -7.62 -13.93 -6.13
C THR A 157 -6.82 -15.22 -5.96
N GLN A 158 -6.64 -15.72 -4.74
CA GLN A 158 -5.88 -16.95 -4.49
C GLN A 158 -6.61 -18.24 -4.85
N ALA A 159 -7.93 -18.20 -5.05
CA ALA A 159 -8.73 -19.39 -5.33
C ALA A 159 -8.15 -20.27 -6.47
N PRO A 160 -7.73 -19.72 -7.63
CA PRO A 160 -7.16 -20.52 -8.70
C PRO A 160 -5.88 -21.26 -8.34
N PHE A 161 -5.06 -20.72 -7.43
CA PHE A 161 -3.82 -21.36 -6.99
C PHE A 161 -4.08 -22.64 -6.21
N HIS A 162 -5.15 -22.66 -5.41
CA HIS A 162 -5.56 -23.87 -4.68
C HIS A 162 -6.29 -24.86 -5.59
N LEU A 163 -6.97 -24.39 -6.64
CA LEU A 163 -7.74 -25.24 -7.56
C LEU A 163 -6.90 -25.85 -8.68
N LEU A 164 -5.77 -25.24 -9.04
CA LEU A 164 -4.81 -25.63 -10.10
C LEU A 164 -5.39 -25.66 -11.53
N SER A 165 -6.69 -25.80 -11.71
CA SER A 165 -7.36 -25.98 -13.00
C SER A 165 -8.10 -24.74 -13.48
N PHE A 166 -8.15 -24.53 -14.81
CA PHE A 166 -8.77 -23.37 -15.44
C PHE A 166 -10.29 -23.29 -15.19
N PHE A 167 -11.05 -24.34 -15.57
CA PHE A 167 -12.51 -24.29 -15.52
C PHE A 167 -13.08 -24.13 -14.10
N PRO A 168 -12.61 -24.87 -13.06
CA PRO A 168 -13.07 -24.65 -11.70
C PRO A 168 -12.75 -23.24 -11.19
N SER A 169 -11.57 -22.71 -11.53
CA SER A 169 -11.17 -21.35 -11.16
C SER A 169 -12.11 -20.29 -11.73
N ILE A 170 -12.42 -20.39 -13.03
CA ILE A 170 -13.36 -19.49 -13.70
C ILE A 170 -14.77 -19.64 -13.12
N LYS A 171 -15.22 -20.86 -12.82
CA LYS A 171 -16.53 -21.08 -12.15
C LYS A 171 -16.61 -20.38 -10.81
N VAL A 172 -15.55 -20.41 -9.99
CA VAL A 172 -15.51 -19.67 -8.72
C VAL A 172 -15.62 -18.17 -8.98
N TRP A 173 -14.83 -17.62 -9.90
CA TRP A 173 -14.89 -16.19 -10.20
C TRP A 173 -16.22 -15.72 -10.80
N LEU A 174 -16.89 -16.57 -11.59
CA LEU A 174 -18.25 -16.33 -12.08
C LEU A 174 -19.28 -16.24 -10.95
N LYS A 175 -19.12 -16.99 -9.86
CA LYS A 175 -20.00 -16.86 -8.68
C LYS A 175 -19.89 -15.50 -7.99
N PHE A 176 -18.76 -14.81 -8.16
CA PHE A 176 -18.57 -13.41 -7.74
C PHE A 176 -18.80 -12.42 -8.89
N TYR A 177 -19.33 -12.88 -10.03
CA TYR A 177 -19.58 -12.07 -11.23
C TYR A 177 -18.38 -11.25 -11.70
N PHE A 178 -17.15 -11.71 -11.43
CA PHE A 178 -15.93 -10.95 -11.67
C PHE A 178 -15.88 -9.54 -11.05
N ILE A 179 -16.72 -9.25 -10.06
CA ILE A 179 -16.85 -7.91 -9.45
C ILE A 179 -15.49 -7.33 -9.02
N PRO A 180 -14.62 -8.07 -8.30
CA PRO A 180 -13.31 -7.52 -7.92
C PRO A 180 -12.46 -7.13 -9.14
N HIS A 181 -12.42 -7.95 -10.20
CA HIS A 181 -11.68 -7.63 -11.43
C HIS A 181 -12.23 -6.36 -12.09
N ILE A 182 -13.55 -6.26 -12.22
CA ILE A 182 -14.22 -5.09 -12.82
C ILE A 182 -13.91 -3.82 -12.03
N LEU A 183 -14.03 -3.87 -10.69
CA LEU A 183 -13.69 -2.74 -9.83
C LEU A 183 -12.21 -2.38 -9.90
N GLY A 184 -11.32 -3.37 -9.98
CA GLY A 184 -9.89 -3.15 -10.14
C GLY A 184 -9.55 -2.38 -11.42
N ILE A 185 -10.13 -2.80 -12.54
CA ILE A 185 -9.98 -2.13 -13.83
C ILE A 185 -10.58 -0.71 -13.76
N LEU A 186 -11.77 -0.55 -13.19
CA LEU A 186 -12.43 0.75 -13.02
C LEU A 186 -11.57 1.74 -12.21
N VAL A 187 -10.91 1.26 -11.15
CA VAL A 187 -10.00 2.08 -10.36
C VAL A 187 -8.81 2.57 -11.19
N ILE A 188 -8.21 1.70 -12.00
CA ILE A 188 -7.04 2.04 -12.81
C ILE A 188 -7.42 2.98 -13.96
N VAL A 189 -8.50 2.69 -14.68
CA VAL A 189 -8.87 3.36 -15.95
C VAL A 189 -9.65 4.64 -15.71
N CYS A 190 -10.54 4.68 -14.70
CA CYS A 190 -11.44 5.81 -14.50
C CYS A 190 -11.09 6.59 -13.22
N ILE A 191 -11.16 5.93 -12.05
CA ILE A 191 -11.15 6.63 -10.75
C ILE A 191 -9.79 7.31 -10.50
N ALA A 192 -8.69 6.60 -10.64
CA ALA A 192 -7.37 7.17 -10.36
C ALA A 192 -7.01 8.34 -11.31
N PRO A 193 -7.28 8.28 -12.63
CA PRO A 193 -7.14 9.43 -13.52
C PRO A 193 -8.05 10.60 -13.15
N LEU A 194 -9.34 10.37 -12.85
CA LEU A 194 -10.28 11.41 -12.45
C LEU A 194 -9.82 12.15 -11.19
N VAL A 195 -9.40 11.42 -10.15
CA VAL A 195 -8.89 12.01 -8.91
C VAL A 195 -7.61 12.82 -9.17
N ARG A 196 -6.70 12.32 -10.01
CA ARG A 196 -5.48 13.06 -10.38
C ARG A 196 -5.81 14.36 -11.13
N SER A 197 -6.75 14.33 -12.06
CA SER A 197 -7.21 15.51 -12.78
C SER A 197 -7.85 16.52 -11.83
N GLY A 198 -8.74 16.07 -10.95
CA GLY A 198 -9.36 16.94 -9.92
C GLY A 198 -8.32 17.63 -9.04
N LYS A 199 -7.29 16.90 -8.57
CA LYS A 199 -6.17 17.48 -7.80
C LYS A 199 -5.38 18.53 -8.60
N ARG A 200 -5.12 18.27 -9.89
CA ARG A 200 -4.43 19.23 -10.77
C ARG A 200 -5.26 20.50 -11.01
N LEU A 201 -6.59 20.36 -11.17
CA LEU A 201 -7.49 21.51 -11.31
C LEU A 201 -7.54 22.33 -10.01
N ALA A 202 -7.64 21.67 -8.86
CA ALA A 202 -7.63 22.33 -7.55
C ALA A 202 -6.32 23.11 -7.32
N ALA A 203 -5.17 22.53 -7.68
CA ALA A 203 -3.87 23.20 -7.57
C ALA A 203 -3.70 24.39 -8.53
N ARG A 204 -4.45 24.44 -9.64
CA ARG A 204 -4.43 25.53 -10.63
C ARG A 204 -5.36 26.69 -10.29
N ARG A 205 -6.30 26.54 -9.34
CA ARG A 205 -7.13 27.67 -8.91
C ARG A 205 -6.22 28.70 -8.21
N PRO A 206 -6.14 29.94 -8.71
CA PRO A 206 -5.35 30.97 -8.05
C PRO A 206 -5.90 31.18 -6.64
N GLN A 207 -5.04 31.05 -5.64
CA GLN A 207 -5.37 31.38 -4.26
C GLN A 207 -5.83 32.84 -4.27
N LYS A 208 -7.12 33.06 -4.01
CA LYS A 208 -7.71 34.39 -3.93
C LYS A 208 -6.89 35.13 -2.89
N ARG A 209 -6.00 36.01 -3.35
CA ARG A 209 -5.10 36.82 -2.55
C ARG A 209 -6.02 37.62 -1.63
N THR A 210 -6.21 37.16 -0.40
CA THR A 210 -6.81 37.95 0.66
C THR A 210 -5.82 39.09 0.88
N SER A 211 -6.03 40.18 0.15
CA SER A 211 -5.36 41.44 0.38
C SER A 211 -5.73 41.85 1.79
N ASN A 212 -4.86 41.54 2.75
CA ASN A 212 -4.87 42.18 4.05
C ASN A 212 -4.38 43.62 3.83
N SER A 213 -5.24 44.46 3.24
CA SER A 213 -5.04 45.91 3.09
C SER A 213 -5.55 46.68 4.31
N ARG A 214 -6.00 45.99 5.37
CA ARG A 214 -6.61 46.62 6.55
C ARG A 214 -5.68 46.85 7.74
N SER A 215 -4.41 46.39 7.69
CA SER A 215 -3.45 46.58 8.79
C SER A 215 -2.48 47.76 8.61
N ARG A 216 -2.45 48.43 7.45
CA ARG A 216 -1.58 49.60 7.23
C ARG A 216 -2.24 50.95 7.53
N GLY A 217 -3.57 51.03 7.65
CA GLY A 217 -4.25 52.29 7.96
C GLY A 217 -4.27 52.63 9.45
N VAL A 218 -4.31 51.60 10.32
CA VAL A 218 -4.49 51.81 11.77
C VAL A 218 -3.19 52.20 12.48
N SER A 219 -2.01 51.76 11.99
CA SER A 219 -0.74 52.14 12.63
C SER A 219 -0.38 53.61 12.39
N SER A 220 -0.66 54.18 11.20
CA SER A 220 -0.28 55.58 10.92
C SER A 220 -1.17 56.61 11.63
N GLU A 221 -2.45 56.29 11.88
CA GLU A 221 -3.32 57.17 12.68
C GLU A 221 -2.97 57.09 14.17
N SER A 222 -2.63 55.90 14.68
CA SER A 222 -2.15 55.71 16.06
C SER A 222 -0.82 56.43 16.32
N GLU A 223 0.13 56.36 15.39
CA GLU A 223 1.43 57.03 15.50
C GLU A 223 1.29 58.56 15.40
N ARG A 224 0.40 59.08 14.54
CA ARG A 224 0.10 60.52 14.47
C ARG A 224 -0.59 61.03 15.73
N ALA A 225 -1.50 60.26 16.32
CA ALA A 225 -2.17 60.63 17.56
C ALA A 225 -1.19 60.66 18.76
N GLN A 226 -0.27 59.70 18.84
CA GLN A 226 0.76 59.67 19.89
C GLN A 226 1.79 60.80 19.75
N ALA A 227 2.17 61.18 18.52
CA ALA A 227 3.08 62.31 18.30
C ALA A 227 2.47 63.68 18.64
N LEU A 228 1.15 63.84 18.52
CA LEU A 228 0.45 65.06 18.90
C LEU A 228 0.32 65.23 20.42
N VAL A 229 0.16 64.13 21.17
CA VAL A 229 0.10 64.16 22.64
C VAL A 229 1.47 64.45 23.26
N ALA A 230 2.55 63.86 22.71
CA ALA A 230 3.90 64.06 23.23
C ALA A 230 4.42 65.52 23.09
N ASN A 231 3.95 66.26 22.08
CA ASN A 231 4.33 67.67 21.91
C ASN A 231 3.59 68.62 22.85
N HIS A 232 2.50 68.18 23.49
CA HIS A 232 1.72 69.01 24.42
C HIS A 232 2.19 68.90 25.88
N GLU A 233 3.00 67.88 26.21
CA GLU A 233 3.56 67.65 27.56
C GLU A 233 4.98 68.22 27.76
N CYS A 234 5.55 68.90 26.74
CA CYS A 234 6.91 69.49 26.82
C CYS A 234 6.89 71.03 26.78
N SER A 235 5.78 71.67 27.13
CA SER A 235 5.67 73.15 27.13
C SER A 235 4.86 73.71 28.30
N ASP A 236 4.94 73.07 29.47
CA ASP A 236 4.60 73.66 30.77
C ASP A 236 5.68 73.30 31.81
#